data_AF-A0A522MCX0-F1
#
_entry.id   AF-A0A522MCX0-F1
#
_cell.length_a   1.000
_cell.length_b   1.000
_cell.length_c   1.000
_cell.angle_alpha   90.00
_cell.angle_beta   90.00
_cell.angle_gamma   90.00
#
_symmetry.space_group_name_H-M   'P 1'
#
loop_
_entity.id
_entity.type
_entity.pdbx_description
1 polymer ?
#
loop_
_entity_poly.entity_id
_entity_poly.type
_entity_poly.pdbx_seq_one_letter_code
_entity_poly.pdbx_strand_id
1 'polypeptide(L)'
;MATTDLSSPLYGMTDSQLQAALAAAQQAYIDLRTGDKAVTVAYAQGDGTKNVTFQPTNMVAVQRFILQLQAALNPGVKICTRRRMVPLF
;
A
#
# COMPACT_ATOMS: atom_id res chain seq x y z
N MET A 1 -1.00 -5.07 13.44
CA MET A 1 -2.30 -4.50 13.80
C MET A 1 -3.14 -4.47 12.55
N ALA A 2 -4.21 -5.27 12.48
CA ALA A 2 -5.15 -5.23 11.37
C ALA A 2 -5.74 -3.81 11.25
N THR A 3 -5.76 -3.27 10.03
CA THR A 3 -6.21 -1.89 9.79
C THR A 3 -7.63 -1.68 10.34
N THR A 4 -7.80 -0.71 11.24
CA THR A 4 -9.09 -0.40 11.87
C THR A 4 -9.88 0.66 11.10
N ASP A 5 -9.34 1.14 9.96
CA ASP A 5 -9.99 2.19 9.17
C ASP A 5 -11.05 1.58 8.25
N LEU A 6 -12.33 1.72 8.64
CA LEU A 6 -13.49 1.17 7.90
C LEU A 6 -13.60 1.69 6.46
N SER A 7 -12.99 2.83 6.15
CA SER A 7 -13.03 3.44 4.81
C SER A 7 -11.93 2.92 3.87
N SER A 8 -10.94 2.20 4.41
CA SER A 8 -9.79 1.74 3.64
C SER A 8 -10.16 0.50 2.83
N PRO A 9 -9.75 0.41 1.54
CA PRO A 9 -9.95 -0.80 0.73
C PRO A 9 -9.21 -2.03 1.27
N LEU A 10 -8.33 -1.85 2.26
CA LEU A 10 -7.58 -2.91 2.93
C LEU A 10 -8.23 -3.38 4.25
N TYR A 11 -9.41 -2.84 4.58
CA TYR A 11 -10.13 -3.17 5.81
C TYR A 11 -10.41 -4.67 5.94
N GLY A 12 -10.15 -5.22 7.12
CA GLY A 12 -10.37 -6.64 7.44
C GLY A 12 -9.23 -7.60 7.03
N MET A 13 -8.13 -7.12 6.44
CA MET A 13 -6.96 -7.96 6.20
C MET A 13 -6.16 -8.24 7.46
N THR A 14 -5.60 -9.44 7.55
CA THR A 14 -4.63 -9.80 8.60
C THR A 14 -3.25 -9.20 8.30
N ASP A 15 -2.42 -9.03 9.33
CA ASP A 15 -1.04 -8.55 9.18
C ASP A 15 -0.22 -9.43 8.23
N SER A 16 -0.43 -10.76 8.26
CA SER A 16 0.25 -11.71 7.37
C SER A 16 -0.16 -11.52 5.91
N GLN A 17 -1.44 -11.26 5.64
CA GLN A 17 -1.95 -10.97 4.30
C GLN A 17 -1.39 -9.65 3.77
N LEU A 18 -1.32 -8.62 4.63
CA LEU A 18 -0.73 -7.33 4.27
C LEU A 18 0.77 -7.43 3.94
N GLN A 19 1.53 -8.22 4.71
CA GLN A 19 2.95 -8.48 4.44
C GLN A 19 3.15 -9.23 3.10
N ALA A 20 2.32 -10.25 2.84
CA ALA A 20 2.36 -10.99 1.57
C ALA A 20 2.03 -10.08 0.37
N ALA A 21 1.00 -9.24 0.50
CA ALA A 21 0.62 -8.27 -0.53
C ALA A 21 1.72 -7.22 -0.77
N LEU A 22 2.40 -6.77 0.30
CA LEU A 22 3.53 -5.85 0.21
C LEU A 22 4.69 -6.48 -0.57
N ALA A 23 5.08 -7.71 -0.25
CA ALA A 23 6.16 -8.41 -0.95
C ALA A 23 5.83 -8.55 -2.45
N ALA A 24 4.61 -8.94 -2.79
CA ALA A 24 4.17 -9.06 -4.18
C ALA A 24 4.13 -7.69 -4.91
N ALA A 25 3.70 -6.63 -4.23
CA ALA A 25 3.69 -5.28 -4.80
C ALA A 25 5.11 -4.71 -5.01
N GLN A 26 6.05 -5.00 -4.10
CA GLN A 26 7.45 -4.62 -4.26
C GLN A 26 8.11 -5.35 -5.43
N GLN A 27 7.85 -6.65 -5.59
CA GLN A 27 8.33 -7.41 -6.74
C GLN A 27 7.79 -6.82 -8.04
N ALA A 28 6.48 -6.56 -8.12
CA ALA A 28 5.88 -5.95 -9.30
C ALA A 28 6.45 -4.56 -9.62
N TYR A 29 6.80 -3.77 -8.61
CA TYR A 29 7.47 -2.49 -8.82
C TYR A 29 8.86 -2.66 -9.44
N ILE A 30 9.62 -3.67 -9.00
CA ILE A 30 10.94 -3.99 -9.56
C ILE A 30 10.79 -4.45 -11.00
N ASP A 31 9.89 -5.39 -11.27
CA ASP A 31 9.66 -5.96 -12.60
C ASP A 31 9.24 -4.88 -13.63
N LEU A 32 8.32 -4.00 -13.24
CA LEU A 32 7.91 -2.85 -14.06
C LEU A 32 9.06 -1.86 -14.30
N ARG A 33 9.95 -1.67 -13.32
CA ARG A 33 11.10 -0.79 -13.43
C ARG A 33 12.19 -1.40 -14.32
N THR A 34 12.32 -2.73 -14.36
CA THR A 34 13.25 -3.46 -15.23
C THR A 34 12.76 -3.56 -16.68
N GLY A 35 11.50 -3.24 -16.95
CA GLY A 35 10.97 -3.09 -18.32
C GLY A 35 9.80 -4.00 -18.67
N ASP A 36 9.22 -4.72 -17.70
CA ASP A 36 8.02 -5.52 -17.96
C ASP A 36 6.81 -4.64 -18.28
N LYS A 37 6.05 -5.05 -19.30
CA LYS A 37 4.94 -4.25 -19.86
C LYS A 37 3.67 -4.31 -19.02
N ALA A 38 3.47 -5.38 -18.26
CA ALA A 38 2.32 -5.50 -17.36
C ALA A 38 2.61 -6.57 -16.29
N VAL A 39 2.36 -6.23 -15.03
CA VAL A 39 2.51 -7.16 -13.90
C VAL A 39 1.17 -7.29 -13.18
N THR A 40 0.70 -8.53 -13.01
CA THR A 40 -0.53 -8.81 -12.26
C THR A 40 -0.17 -9.29 -10.87
N VAL A 41 -0.58 -8.55 -9.85
CA VAL A 41 -0.42 -8.91 -8.45
C VAL A 41 -1.73 -9.52 -7.97
N ALA A 42 -1.68 -10.76 -7.50
CA ALA A 42 -2.79 -11.41 -6.83
C ALA A 42 -2.55 -11.44 -5.31
N TYR A 43 -3.53 -11.04 -4.52
CA TYR A 43 -3.46 -11.09 -3.06
C TYR A 43 -4.79 -11.55 -2.46
N ALA A 44 -4.72 -12.17 -1.28
CA ALA A 44 -5.90 -12.64 -0.56
C ALA A 44 -6.50 -11.51 0.29
N GLN A 45 -7.78 -11.21 0.11
CA GLN A 45 -8.55 -10.25 0.89
C GLN A 45 -9.84 -10.90 1.41
N GLY A 46 -9.92 -11.11 2.73
CA GLY A 46 -11.06 -11.80 3.34
C GLY A 46 -11.20 -13.22 2.77
N ASP A 47 -12.37 -13.51 2.18
CA ASP A 47 -12.73 -14.82 1.61
C ASP A 47 -12.43 -14.96 0.11
N GLY A 48 -11.72 -13.99 -0.49
CA GLY A 48 -11.48 -13.97 -1.93
C GLY A 48 -10.10 -13.46 -2.34
N THR A 49 -9.64 -13.86 -3.52
CA THR A 49 -8.43 -13.33 -4.16
C THR A 49 -8.76 -12.11 -5.01
N LYS A 50 -8.00 -11.03 -4.83
CA LYS A 50 -8.05 -9.84 -5.69
C LYS A 50 -6.83 -9.81 -6.59
N ASN A 51 -7.07 -9.48 -7.86
CA ASN A 51 -6.03 -9.37 -8.87
C ASN A 51 -5.97 -7.91 -9.33
N VAL A 52 -4.79 -7.31 -9.26
CA VAL A 52 -4.52 -5.94 -9.72
C VAL A 52 -3.43 -6.00 -10.77
N THR A 53 -3.77 -5.57 -11.99
CA THR A 53 -2.81 -5.49 -13.09
C THR A 53 -2.26 -4.07 -13.19
N PHE A 54 -0.94 -3.95 -13.13
CA PHE A 54 -0.21 -2.71 -13.23
C PHE A 54 0.53 -2.63 -14.57
N GLN A 55 0.52 -1.45 -15.18
CA GLN A 55 1.32 -1.14 -16.36
C GLN A 55 2.42 -0.14 -15.99
N PRO A 56 3.53 -0.06 -16.75
CA PRO A 56 4.62 0.88 -16.47
C PRO A 56 4.16 2.35 -16.48
N THR A 57 3.13 2.68 -17.26
CA THR A 57 2.48 4.01 -17.24
C THR A 57 1.88 4.37 -15.88
N ASN A 58 1.54 3.37 -15.06
CA ASN A 58 0.92 3.51 -13.75
C ASN A 58 1.92 3.28 -12.60
N MET A 59 3.23 3.46 -12.80
CA MET A 59 4.24 3.30 -11.73
C MET A 59 3.92 4.10 -10.46
N VAL A 60 3.36 5.31 -10.61
CA VAL A 60 2.94 6.15 -9.47
C VAL A 60 1.83 5.46 -8.66
N ALA A 61 0.91 4.75 -9.33
CA ALA A 61 -0.16 4.01 -8.66
C ALA A 61 0.39 2.84 -7.84
N VAL A 62 1.40 2.13 -8.35
CA VAL A 62 2.10 1.06 -7.61
C VAL A 62 2.78 1.61 -6.36
N GLN A 63 3.49 2.74 -6.48
CA GLN A 63 4.13 3.39 -5.32
C GLN A 63 3.11 3.82 -4.27
N ARG A 64 1.97 4.41 -4.69
CA ARG A 64 0.88 4.78 -3.78
C ARG A 64 0.30 3.56 -3.08
N PHE A 65 0.13 2.44 -3.78
CA PHE A 65 -0.33 1.19 -3.20
C PHE A 65 0.63 0.64 -2.14
N ILE A 66 1.95 0.65 -2.42
CA ILE A 66 2.98 0.24 -1.45
C ILE A 66 2.91 1.11 -0.19
N LEU A 67 2.78 2.44 -0.34
CA LEU A 67 2.66 3.35 0.80
C LEU A 67 1.39 3.08 1.63
N GLN A 68 0.27 2.76 0.98
CA GLN A 68 -0.96 2.38 1.68
C GLN A 68 -0.82 1.08 2.47
N LEU A 69 -0.18 0.05 1.88
CA LEU A 69 0.10 -1.21 2.57
C LEU A 69 1.03 -1.01 3.77
N GLN A 70 2.07 -0.20 3.63
CA GLN A 70 2.99 0.14 4.73
C GLN A 70 2.28 0.93 5.84
N ALA A 71 1.41 1.89 5.48
CA ALA A 71 0.61 2.64 6.45
C ALA A 71 -0.39 1.73 7.19
N ALA A 72 -0.98 0.75 6.51
CA ALA A 72 -1.88 -0.23 7.11
C ALA A 72 -1.16 -1.17 8.10
N LEU A 73 0.08 -1.58 7.78
CA LEU A 73 0.92 -2.37 8.68
C LEU A 73 1.44 -1.57 9.88
N ASN A 74 1.63 -0.26 9.69
CA ASN A 74 2.25 0.62 10.69
C ASN A 74 1.41 1.89 10.94
N PRO A 75 0.19 1.75 11.50
CA PRO A 75 -0.73 2.88 11.72
C PRO A 75 -0.19 3.92 12.72
N GLY A 76 0.84 3.55 13.50
CA GLY A 76 1.53 4.41 14.45
C GLY A 76 2.53 5.40 13.80
N VAL A 77 2.90 5.22 12.54
CA VAL A 77 3.76 6.17 11.81
C VAL A 77 2.90 7.34 11.33
N LYS A 78 2.43 8.16 12.27
CA LYS A 78 1.88 9.46 11.96
C LYS A 78 3.05 10.41 11.74
N ILE A 79 3.20 10.91 10.52
CA ILE A 79 4.10 12.05 10.27
C ILE A 79 3.48 13.22 11.04
N CYS A 80 3.95 13.47 12.25
CA CYS A 80 3.63 14.67 13.01
C CYS A 80 4.21 15.85 12.24
N THR A 81 3.42 16.42 11.33
CA THR A 81 3.76 17.68 10.69
C THR A 81 3.92 18.71 11.80
N ARG A 82 5.07 19.37 11.86
CA ARG A 82 5.32 20.41 12.86
C ARG A 82 4.21 21.45 12.74
N ARG A 83 3.46 21.66 13.83
CA ARG A 83 2.44 22.72 13.86
C ARG A 83 3.15 24.05 13.62
N ARG A 84 2.63 24.87 12.69
CA ARG A 84 3.13 26.22 12.47
C ARG A 84 3.00 26.99 13.79
N MET A 85 4.12 27.43 14.35
CA MET A 85 4.12 28.36 15.48
C MET A 85 3.50 29.68 15.01
N VAL A 86 2.41 30.10 15.65
CA VAL A 86 1.82 31.42 15.43
C VAL A 86 2.38 32.32 16.53
N PRO A 87 3.14 33.39 16.20
CA PRO A 87 3.60 34.32 17.21
C PRO A 87 2.40 35.04 17.84
N LEU A 88 2.33 35.05 19.17
CA LEU A 88 1.45 35.93 19.93
C LEU A 88 2.23 37.24 20.14
N PHE A 89 1.80 38.30 19.47
CA PHE A 89 2.28 39.66 19.67
C PHE A 89 1.42 40.39 20.71
#